data_AF-F2Q7V8-F1
#
_entry.id   AF-F2Q7V8-F1
#
_cell.length_a   1.000
_cell.length_b   1.000
_cell.length_c   1.000
_cell.angle_alpha   90.00
_cell.angle_beta   90.00
_cell.angle_gamma   90.00
#
_symmetry.space_group_name_H-M   'P 1'
#
loop_
_entity.id
_entity.type
_entity.pdbx_description
1 polymer ?
#
loop_
_entity_poly.entity_id
_entity_poly.type
_entity_poly.pdbx_seq_one_letter_code
_entity_poly.pdbx_strand_id
1 'polypeptide(L)'
;MADSAEKRTGSLHSELKIELHSHYAIGLWQGRRVEKDEDGAVVKSAIIGMPYFLNKASLINQDSLKDNPIADAAMLGMEEKLTAANSNMQALIESIGKNMQWLPKGATLSEATVSEPLDIRVYSNTPLGYRCVFLLLGFDQFARLVLQAAHYGLVSRQQRYDKLSDGSRLVREIYGCAMRYRSVAVSRLDAIENNSVWQQAISELGEPDTAVLLGTRRSIFSPPIDESSASFLRMRDISSSLPEILTSPSSD
;
A
#
# COMPACT_ATOMS: atom_id res chain seq x y z
N MET A 1 -29.81 14.19 44.31
CA MET A 1 -29.40 13.00 43.53
C MET A 1 -28.76 13.53 42.26
N ALA A 2 -27.44 13.46 42.16
CA ALA A 2 -26.71 14.03 41.04
C ALA A 2 -26.75 13.03 39.87
N ASP A 3 -27.40 13.45 38.80
CA ASP A 3 -27.52 12.71 37.53
C ASP A 3 -26.14 12.72 36.85
N SER A 4 -25.41 11.61 36.99
CA SER A 4 -24.11 11.43 36.35
C SER A 4 -24.31 11.05 34.89
N ALA A 5 -24.57 12.04 34.05
CA ALA A 5 -24.55 11.88 32.61
C ALA A 5 -23.16 11.38 32.17
N GLU A 6 -23.11 10.14 31.70
CA GLU A 6 -21.91 9.54 31.10
C GLU A 6 -21.42 10.44 29.96
N LYS A 7 -20.31 11.16 30.21
CA LYS A 7 -19.55 11.83 29.15
C LYS A 7 -18.88 10.78 28.28
N ARG A 8 -19.61 10.27 27.29
CA ARG A 8 -19.02 9.51 26.18
C ARG A 8 -18.32 10.52 25.26
N THR A 9 -17.02 10.38 25.08
CA THR A 9 -16.28 11.22 24.13
C THR A 9 -16.79 10.92 22.72
N GLY A 10 -17.04 11.96 21.92
CA GLY A 10 -17.40 11.80 20.51
C GLY A 10 -16.33 11.06 19.72
N SER A 11 -16.66 10.58 18.51
CA SER A 11 -15.70 9.92 17.62
C SER A 11 -14.54 10.86 17.28
N LEU A 12 -13.31 10.34 17.33
CA LEU A 12 -12.12 11.06 16.90
C LEU A 12 -12.19 11.29 15.39
N HIS A 13 -12.41 12.53 14.96
CA HIS A 13 -12.33 12.93 13.56
C HIS A 13 -11.03 13.70 13.34
N SER A 14 -10.13 13.14 12.55
CA SER A 14 -8.92 13.82 12.06
C SER A 14 -9.04 13.96 10.54
N GLU A 15 -8.83 15.18 10.05
CA GLU A 15 -8.78 15.49 8.62
C GLU A 15 -7.32 15.71 8.21
N LEU A 16 -6.80 14.87 7.32
CA LEU A 16 -5.46 15.06 6.76
C LEU A 16 -5.55 16.03 5.57
N LYS A 17 -4.90 17.18 5.69
CA LYS A 17 -4.73 18.14 4.59
C LYS A 17 -3.30 18.06 4.07
N ILE A 18 -3.17 18.00 2.75
CA ILE A 18 -1.87 17.94 2.07
C ILE A 18 -1.84 18.92 0.91
N GLU A 19 -0.62 19.30 0.53
CA GLU A 19 -0.35 20.19 -0.60
C GLU A 19 0.61 19.47 -1.55
N LEU A 20 0.24 19.35 -2.83
CA LEU A 20 1.11 18.79 -3.87
C LEU A 20 1.65 19.93 -4.76
N HIS A 21 2.96 20.02 -4.88
CA HIS A 21 3.62 21.12 -5.56
C HIS A 21 4.10 20.77 -6.97
N SER A 22 4.45 19.51 -7.22
CA SER A 22 4.96 19.06 -8.51
C SER A 22 3.85 18.52 -9.40
N HIS A 23 3.84 18.91 -10.67
CA HIS A 23 2.95 18.30 -11.67
C HIS A 23 3.12 16.77 -11.77
N TYR A 24 4.29 16.25 -11.41
CA TYR A 24 4.55 14.81 -11.34
C TYR A 24 3.73 14.12 -10.23
N ALA A 25 3.73 14.66 -9.01
CA ALA A 25 2.94 14.12 -7.92
C ALA A 25 1.44 14.36 -8.14
N ILE A 26 1.06 15.53 -8.66
CA ILE A 26 -0.33 15.84 -9.05
C ILE A 26 -0.83 14.81 -10.08
N GLY A 27 -0.01 14.45 -11.06
CA GLY A 27 -0.35 13.43 -12.05
C GLY A 27 -0.55 12.03 -11.45
N LEU A 28 0.22 11.65 -10.43
CA LEU A 28 0.03 10.39 -9.70
C LEU A 28 -1.21 10.42 -8.80
N TRP A 29 -1.55 11.59 -8.24
CA TRP A 29 -2.79 11.77 -7.50
C TRP A 29 -4.00 11.61 -8.42
N GLN A 30 -4.05 12.38 -9.51
CA GLN A 30 -5.20 12.42 -10.41
C GLN A 30 -5.34 11.14 -11.26
N GLY A 31 -4.21 10.56 -11.68
CA GLY A 31 -4.20 9.54 -12.72
C GLY A 31 -4.60 10.11 -14.08
N ARG A 32 -5.07 9.25 -14.99
CA ARG A 32 -5.56 9.63 -16.32
C ARG A 32 -6.79 8.81 -16.65
N ARG A 33 -7.87 9.45 -17.11
CA ARG A 33 -9.07 8.74 -17.61
C ARG A 33 -8.80 8.14 -18.99
N VAL A 34 -9.63 7.18 -19.38
CA VAL A 34 -9.63 6.69 -20.76
C VAL A 34 -10.04 7.84 -21.68
N GLU A 35 -9.23 8.08 -22.70
CA GLU A 35 -9.57 9.01 -23.78
C GLU A 35 -9.95 8.17 -25.00
N LYS A 36 -11.13 8.43 -25.55
CA LYS A 36 -11.64 7.78 -26.76
C LYS A 36 -11.77 8.81 -27.87
N ASP A 37 -11.54 8.40 -29.11
CA ASP A 37 -11.82 9.23 -30.28
C ASP A 37 -13.32 9.25 -30.60
N GLU A 38 -13.69 9.99 -31.66
CA GLU A 38 -15.07 10.15 -32.14
C GLU A 38 -15.70 8.80 -32.56
N ASP A 39 -14.87 7.84 -32.96
CA ASP A 39 -15.28 6.48 -33.36
C ASP A 39 -15.32 5.49 -32.17
N GLY A 40 -14.99 5.96 -30.96
CA GLY A 40 -15.05 5.18 -29.72
C GLY A 40 -13.82 4.29 -29.44
N ALA A 41 -12.77 4.37 -30.26
CA ALA A 41 -11.52 3.66 -30.05
C ALA A 41 -10.66 4.35 -28.98
N VAL A 42 -9.96 3.54 -28.18
CA VAL A 42 -9.16 4.05 -27.04
C VAL A 42 -7.87 4.67 -27.55
N VAL A 43 -7.77 5.99 -27.48
CA VAL A 43 -6.59 6.78 -27.83
C VAL A 43 -5.59 6.81 -26.67
N LYS A 44 -6.08 6.89 -25.43
CA LYS A 44 -5.22 6.82 -24.22
C LYS A 44 -5.85 5.91 -23.17
N SER A 45 -5.11 4.89 -22.75
CA SER A 45 -5.52 4.00 -21.66
C SER A 45 -5.56 4.74 -20.31
N ALA A 46 -6.45 4.28 -19.42
CA ALA A 46 -6.56 4.80 -18.06
C ALA A 46 -5.27 4.53 -17.27
N ILE A 47 -4.88 5.52 -16.47
CA ILE A 47 -3.82 5.41 -15.47
C ILE A 47 -4.46 5.61 -14.11
N ILE A 48 -4.23 4.67 -13.21
CA ILE A 48 -4.75 4.70 -11.85
C ILE A 48 -4.13 5.86 -11.07
N GLY A 49 -4.99 6.64 -10.42
CA GLY A 49 -4.60 7.67 -9.47
C GLY A 49 -4.77 7.23 -8.01
N MET A 50 -4.25 8.04 -7.09
CA MET A 50 -4.30 7.79 -5.65
C MET A 50 -5.72 7.52 -5.11
N PRO A 51 -6.79 8.25 -5.48
CA PRO A 51 -8.13 7.97 -4.95
C PRO A 51 -8.62 6.55 -5.26
N TYR A 52 -8.30 6.04 -6.46
CA TYR A 52 -8.68 4.67 -6.83
C TYR A 52 -7.88 3.63 -6.04
N PHE A 53 -6.58 3.89 -5.80
CA PHE A 53 -5.77 3.08 -4.89
C PHE A 53 -6.36 3.05 -3.46
N LEU A 54 -6.76 4.21 -2.91
CA LEU A 54 -7.34 4.29 -1.56
C LEU A 54 -8.62 3.47 -1.42
N ASN A 55 -9.48 3.51 -2.44
CA ASN A 55 -10.69 2.67 -2.49
C ASN A 55 -10.33 1.19 -2.54
N LYS A 56 -9.34 0.80 -3.34
CA LYS A 56 -8.89 -0.59 -3.43
C LYS A 56 -8.26 -1.09 -2.12
N ALA A 57 -7.43 -0.28 -1.47
CA ALA A 57 -6.86 -0.61 -0.16
C ALA A 57 -7.96 -0.78 0.89
N SER A 58 -9.02 0.06 0.85
CA SER A 58 -10.19 -0.07 1.72
C SER A 58 -10.93 -1.39 1.49
N LEU A 59 -11.13 -1.80 0.23
CA LEU A 59 -11.75 -3.09 -0.10
C LEU A 59 -10.93 -4.27 0.44
N ILE A 60 -9.61 -4.26 0.23
CA ILE A 60 -8.72 -5.32 0.74
C ILE A 60 -8.84 -5.43 2.27
N ASN A 61 -8.83 -4.29 2.96
CA ASN A 61 -8.96 -4.25 4.41
C ASN A 61 -10.34 -4.76 4.90
N GLN A 62 -11.41 -4.42 4.20
CA GLN A 62 -12.75 -4.92 4.50
C GLN A 62 -12.88 -6.43 4.30
N ASP A 63 -12.24 -7.00 3.29
CA ASP A 63 -12.23 -8.45 3.09
C ASP A 63 -11.38 -9.14 4.17
N SER A 64 -10.23 -8.57 4.53
CA SER A 64 -9.40 -9.05 5.65
C SER A 64 -10.17 -9.04 6.98
N LEU A 65 -11.05 -8.05 7.21
CA LEU A 65 -11.94 -8.00 8.38
C LEU A 65 -12.96 -9.15 8.41
N LYS A 66 -13.31 -9.73 7.26
CA LYS A 66 -14.18 -10.91 7.13
C LYS A 66 -13.39 -12.23 7.22
N ASP A 67 -12.23 -12.19 7.86
CA ASP A 67 -11.34 -13.34 8.05
C ASP A 67 -10.83 -13.98 6.74
N ASN A 68 -10.65 -13.17 5.70
CA ASN A 68 -10.15 -13.64 4.40
C ASN A 68 -8.61 -13.74 4.39
N PRO A 69 -8.02 -14.94 4.25
CA PRO A 69 -6.56 -15.11 4.26
C PRO A 69 -5.87 -14.59 2.98
N ILE A 70 -6.56 -14.53 1.84
CA ILE A 70 -6.03 -13.95 0.59
C ILE A 70 -5.92 -12.43 0.72
N ALA A 71 -6.90 -11.80 1.36
CA ALA A 71 -6.86 -10.37 1.68
C ALA A 71 -5.73 -10.05 2.68
N ASP A 72 -5.50 -10.91 3.67
CA ASP A 72 -4.37 -10.78 4.59
C ASP A 72 -3.02 -10.85 3.87
N ALA A 73 -2.86 -11.77 2.92
CA ALA A 73 -1.66 -11.86 2.09
C ALA A 73 -1.44 -10.57 1.28
N ALA A 74 -2.51 -9.99 0.72
CA ALA A 74 -2.45 -8.72 0.00
C ALA A 74 -2.09 -7.54 0.91
N MET A 75 -2.65 -7.46 2.12
CA MET A 75 -2.29 -6.46 3.13
C MET A 75 -0.81 -6.53 3.49
N LEU A 76 -0.32 -7.75 3.78
CA LEU A 76 1.08 -7.98 4.13
C LEU A 76 2.03 -7.59 3.00
N GLY A 77 1.74 -8.03 1.77
CA GLY A 77 2.56 -7.69 0.60
C GLY A 77 2.55 -6.18 0.30
N MET A 78 1.43 -5.48 0.53
CA MET A 78 1.37 -4.02 0.42
C MET A 78 2.23 -3.35 1.49
N GLU A 79 2.17 -3.81 2.75
CA GLU A 79 2.97 -3.26 3.83
C GLU A 79 4.47 -3.37 3.54
N GLU A 80 4.94 -4.56 3.16
CA GLU A 80 6.35 -4.82 2.89
C GLU A 80 6.86 -3.94 1.75
N LYS A 81 6.09 -3.84 0.66
CA LYS A 81 6.44 -2.97 -0.47
C LYS A 81 6.41 -1.49 -0.11
N LEU A 82 5.42 -1.05 0.67
CA LEU A 82 5.36 0.34 1.13
C LEU A 82 6.55 0.69 2.03
N THR A 83 6.96 -0.22 2.91
CA THR A 83 8.13 -0.04 3.74
C THR A 83 9.39 0.09 2.88
N ALA A 84 9.61 -0.83 1.94
CA ALA A 84 10.75 -0.78 1.02
C ALA A 84 10.74 0.48 0.13
N ALA A 85 9.58 0.85 -0.42
CA ALA A 85 9.44 2.03 -1.28
C ALA A 85 9.72 3.34 -0.53
N ASN A 86 9.30 3.44 0.74
CA ASN A 86 9.62 4.60 1.57
C ASN A 86 11.13 4.70 1.85
N SER A 87 11.78 3.59 2.21
CA SER A 87 13.25 3.57 2.38
C SER A 87 13.98 3.97 1.09
N ASN A 88 13.53 3.48 -0.06
CA ASN A 88 14.11 3.83 -1.36
C ASN A 88 13.87 5.31 -1.70
N MET A 89 12.68 5.86 -1.41
CA MET A 89 12.37 7.27 -1.63
C MET A 89 13.28 8.17 -0.78
N GLN A 90 13.49 7.80 0.49
CA GLN A 90 14.39 8.53 1.37
C GLN A 90 15.84 8.52 0.84
N ALA A 91 16.32 7.38 0.34
CA ALA A 91 17.64 7.29 -0.28
C ALA A 91 17.76 8.16 -1.55
N LEU A 92 16.70 8.27 -2.35
CA LEU A 92 16.66 9.16 -3.52
C LEU A 92 16.73 10.64 -3.12
N ILE A 93 15.98 11.04 -2.09
CA ILE A 93 16.00 12.40 -1.51
C ILE A 93 17.40 12.75 -1.00
N GLU A 94 18.02 11.84 -0.25
CA GLU A 94 19.38 12.04 0.26
C GLU A 94 20.42 12.12 -0.85
N SER A 95 20.26 11.30 -1.90
CA SER A 95 21.14 11.33 -3.08
C SER A 95 21.10 12.69 -3.79
N ILE A 96 19.91 13.26 -4.02
CA ILE A 96 19.82 14.58 -4.66
C ILE A 96 20.29 15.70 -3.72
N GLY A 97 20.03 15.57 -2.41
CA GLY A 97 20.53 16.50 -1.40
C GLY A 97 22.05 16.64 -1.40
N LYS A 98 22.79 15.54 -1.61
CA LYS A 98 24.25 15.56 -1.77
C LYS A 98 24.70 16.35 -3.00
N ASN A 99 24.00 16.23 -4.13
CA ASN A 99 24.32 17.02 -5.33
C ASN A 99 24.16 18.52 -5.09
N MET A 100 23.19 18.90 -4.24
CA MET A 100 22.92 20.30 -3.90
C MET A 100 23.98 20.92 -2.98
N GLN A 101 24.89 20.12 -2.40
CA GLN A 101 26.00 20.62 -1.57
C GLN A 101 27.18 21.18 -2.37
N TRP A 102 27.20 21.02 -3.71
CA TRP A 102 28.28 21.52 -4.57
C TRP A 102 28.26 23.06 -4.75
N LEU A 103 27.33 23.77 -4.12
CA LEU A 103 27.20 25.21 -4.25
C LEU A 103 28.50 25.94 -3.84
N PRO A 104 28.96 26.93 -4.62
CA PRO A 104 30.18 27.68 -4.31
C PRO A 104 30.01 28.48 -3.00
N LYS A 105 31.13 28.79 -2.35
CA LYS A 105 31.14 29.63 -1.14
C LYS A 105 30.40 30.95 -1.41
N GLY A 106 29.36 31.22 -0.62
CA GLY A 106 28.53 32.42 -0.73
C GLY A 106 27.18 32.22 -1.45
N ALA A 107 26.93 31.05 -2.05
CA ALA A 107 25.62 30.70 -2.60
C ALA A 107 24.78 29.92 -1.59
N THR A 108 23.53 30.32 -1.40
CA THR A 108 22.52 29.57 -0.63
C THR A 108 21.30 29.34 -1.51
N LEU A 109 20.64 28.19 -1.30
CA LEU A 109 19.40 27.84 -1.99
C LEU A 109 18.25 27.92 -1.01
N SER A 110 17.19 28.65 -1.38
CA SER A 110 15.90 28.55 -0.69
C SER A 110 15.22 27.23 -1.05
N GLU A 111 14.19 26.84 -0.30
CA GLU A 111 13.34 25.75 -0.73
C GLU A 111 12.61 26.12 -2.04
N ALA A 112 12.46 25.17 -2.95
CA ALA A 112 11.62 25.34 -4.12
C ALA A 112 10.14 25.29 -3.70
N THR A 113 9.47 26.44 -3.76
CA THR A 113 8.03 26.56 -3.53
C THR A 113 7.30 26.85 -4.85
N VAL A 114 6.03 26.46 -4.91
CA VAL A 114 5.14 26.76 -6.04
C VAL A 114 4.09 27.73 -5.53
N SER A 115 3.76 28.75 -6.33
CA SER A 115 2.81 29.81 -5.94
C SER A 115 1.39 29.31 -5.73
N GLU A 116 1.02 28.22 -6.41
CA GLU A 116 -0.31 27.61 -6.38
C GLU A 116 -0.18 26.08 -6.28
N PRO A 117 0.01 25.53 -5.06
CA PRO A 117 -0.04 24.08 -4.86
C PRO A 117 -1.46 23.54 -5.04
N LEU A 118 -1.57 22.23 -5.28
CA LEU A 118 -2.86 21.54 -5.25
C LEU A 118 -3.20 21.13 -3.81
N ASP A 119 -4.17 21.84 -3.22
CA ASP A 119 -4.71 21.55 -1.90
C ASP A 119 -5.67 20.36 -1.92
N ILE A 120 -5.40 19.37 -1.07
CA ILE A 120 -6.17 18.13 -1.03
C ILE A 120 -6.52 17.78 0.41
N ARG A 121 -7.80 17.48 0.63
CA ARG A 121 -8.28 16.79 1.82
C ARG A 121 -8.26 15.29 1.55
N VAL A 122 -7.47 14.57 2.34
CA VAL A 122 -7.28 13.14 2.19
C VAL A 122 -8.09 12.40 3.23
N TYR A 123 -8.87 11.44 2.77
CA TYR A 123 -9.52 10.45 3.63
C TYR A 123 -9.16 9.05 3.15
N SER A 124 -8.62 8.24 4.07
CA SER A 124 -8.38 6.81 3.87
C SER A 124 -9.02 6.03 5.00
N ASN A 125 -9.71 4.94 4.65
CA ASN A 125 -10.26 4.00 5.63
C ASN A 125 -9.20 3.05 6.21
N THR A 126 -7.96 3.13 5.74
CA THR A 126 -6.89 2.19 6.12
C THR A 126 -5.57 2.91 6.42
N PRO A 127 -4.79 2.43 7.40
CA PRO A 127 -3.44 2.93 7.63
C PRO A 127 -2.52 2.78 6.41
N LEU A 128 -2.60 1.67 5.68
CA LEU A 128 -1.81 1.46 4.45
C LEU A 128 -2.12 2.48 3.36
N GLY A 129 -3.38 2.92 3.26
CA GLY A 129 -3.76 4.02 2.37
C GLY A 129 -3.06 5.33 2.73
N TYR A 130 -3.04 5.71 4.02
CA TYR A 130 -2.29 6.89 4.47
C TYR A 130 -0.78 6.75 4.26
N ARG A 131 -0.20 5.58 4.49
CA ARG A 131 1.23 5.34 4.22
C ARG A 131 1.58 5.52 2.74
N CYS A 132 0.69 5.16 1.82
CA CYS A 132 0.89 5.42 0.40
C CYS A 132 0.77 6.92 0.06
N VAL A 133 -0.09 7.66 0.75
CA VAL A 133 -0.17 9.13 0.62
C VAL A 133 1.12 9.79 1.10
N PHE A 134 1.70 9.32 2.20
CA PHE A 134 2.99 9.81 2.67
C PHE A 134 4.14 9.49 1.69
N LEU A 135 4.13 8.32 1.07
CA LEU A 135 5.07 8.00 0.00
C LEU A 135 4.94 8.97 -1.19
N LEU A 136 3.71 9.36 -1.56
CA LEU A 136 3.47 10.35 -2.61
C LEU A 136 4.00 11.74 -2.22
N LEU A 137 3.86 12.15 -0.95
CA LEU A 137 4.45 13.41 -0.46
C LEU A 137 5.98 13.38 -0.49
N GLY A 138 6.59 12.25 -0.12
CA GLY A 138 8.04 12.04 -0.29
C GLY A 138 8.46 12.17 -1.75
N PHE A 139 7.68 11.62 -2.69
CA PHE A 139 7.92 11.81 -4.12
C PHE A 139 7.76 13.27 -4.55
N ASP A 140 6.76 14.00 -4.04
CA ASP A 140 6.57 15.41 -4.35
C ASP A 140 7.77 16.26 -3.92
N GLN A 141 8.27 16.04 -2.71
CA GLN A 141 9.50 16.65 -2.20
C GLN A 141 10.70 16.31 -3.10
N PHE A 142 10.88 15.03 -3.43
CA PHE A 142 11.97 14.59 -4.28
C PHE A 142 11.92 15.23 -5.67
N ALA A 143 10.73 15.30 -6.28
CA ALA A 143 10.54 15.92 -7.58
C ALA A 143 10.90 17.41 -7.56
N ARG A 144 10.51 18.14 -6.51
CA ARG A 144 10.91 19.55 -6.33
C ARG A 144 12.43 19.72 -6.25
N LEU A 145 13.12 18.91 -5.45
CA LEU A 145 14.58 18.95 -5.33
C LEU A 145 15.28 18.65 -6.67
N VAL A 146 14.78 17.67 -7.42
CA VAL A 146 15.32 17.32 -8.74
C VAL A 146 15.11 18.45 -9.75
N LEU A 147 13.93 19.06 -9.77
CA LEU A 147 13.63 20.21 -10.64
C LEU A 147 14.51 21.42 -10.29
N GLN A 148 14.69 21.68 -8.99
CA GLN A 148 15.54 22.75 -8.51
C GLN A 148 17.01 22.53 -8.89
N ALA A 149 17.55 21.32 -8.64
CA ALA A 149 18.90 20.95 -9.04
C ALA A 149 19.10 21.11 -10.56
N ALA A 150 18.11 20.76 -11.36
CA ALA A 150 18.18 20.93 -12.81
C ALA A 150 18.15 22.41 -13.23
N HIS A 151 17.33 23.24 -12.57
CA HIS A 151 17.24 24.68 -12.83
C HIS A 151 18.59 25.37 -12.61
N TYR A 152 19.31 25.00 -11.55
CA TYR A 152 20.63 25.54 -11.24
C TYR A 152 21.80 24.80 -11.92
N GLY A 153 21.51 23.88 -12.86
CA GLY A 153 22.55 23.20 -13.63
C GLY A 153 23.37 22.14 -12.86
N LEU A 154 22.90 21.71 -11.68
CA LEU A 154 23.56 20.68 -10.86
C LEU A 154 23.30 19.26 -11.36
N VAL A 155 22.26 19.07 -12.18
CA VAL A 155 21.98 17.81 -12.87
C VAL A 155 21.64 18.08 -14.33
N SER A 156 22.04 17.14 -15.20
CA SER A 156 21.71 17.18 -16.62
C SER A 156 20.22 16.92 -16.88
N ARG A 157 19.77 17.24 -18.09
CA ARG A 157 18.39 16.94 -18.54
C ARG A 157 18.07 15.45 -18.47
N GLN A 158 19.04 14.58 -18.80
CA GLN A 158 18.86 13.13 -18.74
C GLN A 158 18.74 12.65 -17.29
N GLN A 159 19.67 13.07 -16.42
CA GLN A 159 19.61 12.74 -14.99
C GLN A 159 18.30 13.21 -14.34
N ARG A 160 17.78 14.38 -14.71
CA ARG A 160 16.47 14.85 -14.27
C ARG A 160 15.36 13.87 -14.65
N TYR A 161 15.33 13.43 -15.91
CA TYR A 161 14.33 12.49 -16.39
C TYR A 161 14.42 11.15 -15.67
N ASP A 162 15.62 10.57 -15.58
CA ASP A 162 15.85 9.27 -14.95
C ASP A 162 15.44 9.29 -13.47
N LYS A 163 15.85 10.32 -12.73
CA LYS A 163 15.48 10.48 -11.32
C LYS A 163 13.97 10.57 -11.13
N LEU A 164 13.27 11.41 -11.90
CA LEU A 164 11.82 11.54 -11.81
C LEU A 164 11.10 10.24 -12.19
N SER A 165 11.63 9.51 -13.17
CA SER A 165 11.15 8.18 -13.54
C SER A 165 11.29 7.19 -12.37
N ASP A 166 12.46 7.12 -11.74
CA ASP A 166 12.73 6.24 -10.61
C ASP A 166 11.82 6.53 -9.41
N GLY A 167 11.69 7.80 -9.02
CA GLY A 167 10.83 8.19 -7.91
C GLY A 167 9.36 7.87 -8.19
N SER A 168 8.87 8.15 -9.39
CA SER A 168 7.48 7.87 -9.76
C SER A 168 7.19 6.38 -9.91
N ARG A 169 8.19 5.56 -10.29
CA ARG A 169 8.07 4.11 -10.34
C ARG A 169 7.76 3.52 -8.96
N LEU A 170 8.42 4.00 -7.90
CA LEU A 170 8.18 3.53 -6.53
C LEU A 170 6.70 3.65 -6.13
N VAL A 171 6.05 4.77 -6.45
CA VAL A 171 4.62 4.97 -6.17
C VAL A 171 3.75 4.05 -7.03
N ARG A 172 4.03 3.94 -8.33
CA ARG A 172 3.25 3.12 -9.26
C ARG A 172 3.33 1.62 -8.95
N GLU A 173 4.45 1.14 -8.42
CA GLU A 173 4.60 -0.25 -8.00
C GLU A 173 3.65 -0.62 -6.86
N ILE A 174 3.41 0.31 -5.92
CA ILE A 174 2.41 0.13 -4.86
C ILE A 174 1.01 0.06 -5.45
N TYR A 175 0.68 0.93 -6.41
CA TYR A 175 -0.62 0.89 -7.09
C TYR A 175 -0.82 -0.46 -7.78
N GLY A 176 0.17 -0.88 -8.57
CA GLY A 176 0.15 -2.18 -9.24
C GLY A 176 -0.01 -3.35 -8.27
N CYS A 177 0.57 -3.28 -7.08
CA CYS A 177 0.41 -4.31 -6.05
C CYS A 177 -1.05 -4.44 -5.59
N ALA A 178 -1.70 -3.34 -5.21
CA ALA A 178 -3.09 -3.37 -4.77
C ALA A 178 -4.06 -3.79 -5.89
N MET A 179 -3.75 -3.43 -7.13
CA MET A 179 -4.61 -3.76 -8.28
C MET A 179 -4.64 -5.24 -8.65
N ARG A 180 -3.60 -6.00 -8.30
CA ARG A 180 -3.57 -7.45 -8.55
C ARG A 180 -4.59 -8.19 -7.70
N TYR A 181 -4.99 -7.63 -6.56
CA TYR A 181 -5.99 -8.24 -5.69
C TYR A 181 -7.36 -8.32 -6.37
N ARG A 182 -8.00 -9.49 -6.28
CA ARG A 182 -9.40 -9.70 -6.65
C ARG A 182 -10.16 -10.11 -5.40
N SER A 183 -11.28 -9.43 -5.14
CA SER A 183 -12.12 -9.73 -3.98
C SER A 183 -12.87 -11.03 -4.24
N VAL A 184 -12.77 -11.95 -3.29
CA VAL A 184 -13.48 -13.22 -3.26
C VAL A 184 -14.04 -13.41 -1.86
N ALA A 185 -15.27 -13.91 -1.75
CA ALA A 185 -15.90 -14.16 -0.47
C ALA A 185 -15.42 -15.52 0.06
N VAL A 186 -14.26 -15.52 0.73
CA VAL A 186 -13.64 -16.71 1.32
C VAL A 186 -13.09 -16.37 2.71
N SER A 187 -13.20 -17.30 3.63
CA SER A 187 -12.76 -17.20 5.02
C SER A 187 -11.82 -18.35 5.39
N ARG A 188 -11.19 -18.27 6.57
CA ARG A 188 -10.43 -19.41 7.11
C ARG A 188 -11.33 -20.60 7.43
N LEU A 189 -12.60 -20.39 7.74
CA LEU A 189 -13.56 -21.49 7.94
C LEU A 189 -13.72 -22.32 6.66
N ASP A 190 -13.82 -21.66 5.51
CA ASP A 190 -13.88 -22.35 4.21
C ASP A 190 -12.62 -23.20 3.96
N ALA A 191 -11.46 -22.70 4.38
CA ALA A 191 -10.19 -23.42 4.31
C ALA A 191 -10.17 -24.64 5.27
N ILE A 192 -10.71 -24.50 6.49
CA ILE A 192 -10.85 -25.60 7.45
C ILE A 192 -11.72 -26.72 6.86
N GLU A 193 -12.88 -26.36 6.34
CA GLU A 193 -13.85 -27.28 5.72
C GLU A 193 -13.35 -27.83 4.39
N ASN A 194 -12.34 -27.19 3.79
CA ASN A 194 -11.83 -27.47 2.47
C ASN A 194 -12.95 -27.52 1.40
N ASN A 195 -13.89 -26.59 1.50
CA ASN A 195 -15.12 -26.61 0.72
C ASN A 195 -14.89 -26.11 -0.73
N SER A 196 -15.94 -26.14 -1.54
CA SER A 196 -15.85 -25.72 -2.96
C SER A 196 -15.46 -24.25 -3.12
N VAL A 197 -15.84 -23.37 -2.18
CA VAL A 197 -15.50 -21.95 -2.21
C VAL A 197 -14.00 -21.76 -2.02
N TRP A 198 -13.40 -22.45 -1.05
CA TRP A 198 -11.96 -22.45 -0.83
C TRP A 198 -11.20 -22.98 -2.05
N GLN A 199 -11.61 -24.14 -2.56
CA GLN A 199 -10.98 -24.79 -3.71
C GLN A 199 -11.00 -23.91 -4.97
N GLN A 200 -12.12 -23.25 -5.23
CA GLN A 200 -12.20 -22.30 -6.34
C GLN A 200 -11.27 -21.09 -6.13
N ALA A 201 -11.26 -20.51 -4.93
CA ALA A 201 -10.44 -19.34 -4.64
C ALA A 201 -8.94 -19.60 -4.83
N ILE A 202 -8.42 -20.72 -4.32
CA ILE A 202 -7.00 -21.08 -4.49
C ILE A 202 -6.66 -21.47 -5.93
N SER A 203 -7.60 -22.04 -6.69
CA SER A 203 -7.39 -22.33 -8.11
C SER A 203 -7.26 -21.06 -8.95
N GLU A 204 -7.97 -19.99 -8.58
CA GLU A 204 -7.96 -18.73 -9.35
C GLU A 204 -6.87 -17.75 -8.89
N LEU A 205 -6.58 -17.70 -7.59
CA LEU A 205 -5.74 -16.67 -6.97
C LEU A 205 -4.43 -17.21 -6.37
N GLY A 206 -4.29 -18.53 -6.30
CA GLY A 206 -3.22 -19.20 -5.58
C GLY A 206 -3.50 -19.31 -4.08
N GLU A 207 -2.90 -20.32 -3.45
CA GLU A 207 -2.97 -20.50 -2.00
C GLU A 207 -2.06 -19.48 -1.29
N PRO A 208 -2.54 -18.80 -0.24
CA PRO A 208 -1.70 -17.91 0.55
C PRO A 208 -0.62 -18.71 1.32
N ASP A 209 0.48 -18.05 1.65
CA ASP A 209 1.53 -18.64 2.50
C ASP A 209 0.93 -19.21 3.80
N THR A 210 1.41 -20.38 4.22
CA THR A 210 0.90 -21.10 5.39
C THR A 210 0.88 -20.21 6.64
N ALA A 211 1.91 -19.40 6.88
CA ALA A 211 1.93 -18.51 8.04
C ALA A 211 0.85 -17.42 7.97
N VAL A 212 0.46 -16.99 6.75
CA VAL A 212 -0.67 -16.09 6.56
C VAL A 212 -1.99 -16.81 6.79
N LEU A 213 -2.15 -18.03 6.27
CA LEU A 213 -3.33 -18.85 6.48
C LEU A 213 -3.56 -19.12 7.98
N LEU A 214 -2.51 -19.48 8.72
CA LEU A 214 -2.53 -19.68 10.18
C LEU A 214 -2.68 -18.38 10.98
N GLY A 215 -2.63 -17.23 10.31
CA GLY A 215 -2.70 -15.91 10.93
C GLY A 215 -1.48 -15.56 11.81
N THR A 216 -0.39 -16.32 11.72
CA THR A 216 0.86 -16.08 12.48
C THR A 216 1.73 -15.01 11.82
N ARG A 217 1.58 -14.79 10.52
CA ARG A 217 2.21 -13.69 9.78
C ARG A 217 1.15 -12.88 9.06
N ARG A 218 0.97 -11.63 9.47
CA ARG A 218 -0.02 -10.70 8.89
C ARG A 218 0.56 -9.29 8.85
N SER A 219 -0.08 -8.40 8.08
CA SER A 219 0.25 -6.98 8.18
C SER A 219 0.01 -6.49 9.60
N ILE A 220 0.89 -5.64 10.12
CA ILE A 220 0.69 -4.97 11.41
C ILE A 220 -0.53 -4.03 11.39
N PHE A 221 -1.04 -3.72 10.19
CA PHE A 221 -2.22 -2.90 9.95
C PHE A 221 -3.46 -3.72 9.56
N SER A 222 -3.37 -5.04 9.58
CA SER A 222 -4.53 -5.88 9.35
C SER A 222 -5.52 -5.78 10.53
N PRO A 223 -6.83 -5.82 10.27
CA PRO A 223 -7.84 -5.91 11.31
C PRO A 223 -7.71 -7.23 12.11
N PRO A 224 -8.36 -7.36 13.28
CA PRO A 224 -8.41 -8.61 14.03
C PRO A 224 -8.93 -9.78 13.19
N ILE A 225 -8.42 -10.99 13.45
CA ILE A 225 -8.93 -12.25 12.85
C ILE A 225 -9.95 -12.91 13.77
N ASP A 226 -10.70 -13.86 13.23
CA ASP A 226 -11.43 -14.82 14.05
C ASP A 226 -10.44 -15.82 14.69
N GLU A 227 -10.19 -15.62 15.98
CA GLU A 227 -9.21 -16.44 16.72
C GLU A 227 -9.66 -17.91 16.82
N SER A 228 -10.95 -18.21 16.72
CA SER A 228 -11.46 -19.59 16.78
C SER A 228 -11.04 -20.36 15.52
N SER A 229 -11.30 -19.77 14.35
CA SER A 229 -10.89 -20.30 13.05
C SER A 229 -9.36 -20.40 12.93
N ALA A 230 -8.64 -19.35 13.34
CA ALA A 230 -7.17 -19.36 13.32
C ALA A 230 -6.56 -20.42 14.26
N SER A 231 -7.09 -20.56 15.47
CA SER A 231 -6.62 -21.56 16.44
C SER A 231 -6.85 -22.99 15.94
N PHE A 232 -8.00 -23.26 15.32
CA PHE A 232 -8.29 -24.57 14.76
C PHE A 232 -7.30 -24.95 13.65
N LEU A 233 -7.01 -24.02 12.73
CA LEU A 233 -6.01 -24.24 11.69
C LEU A 233 -4.62 -24.52 12.28
N ARG A 234 -4.19 -23.79 13.30
CA ARG A 234 -2.91 -24.03 13.99
C ARG A 234 -2.86 -25.40 14.65
N MET A 235 -3.94 -25.84 15.29
CA MET A 235 -4.01 -27.19 15.89
C MET A 235 -3.91 -28.29 14.82
N ARG A 236 -4.60 -28.11 13.67
CA ARG A 236 -4.54 -29.06 12.55
C ARG A 236 -3.13 -29.15 11.95
N ASP A 237 -2.46 -28.01 11.79
CA ASP A 237 -1.09 -27.92 11.26
C ASP A 237 -0.06 -28.61 12.18
N ILE A 238 -0.19 -28.42 13.50
CA ILE A 238 0.60 -29.15 14.51
C ILE A 238 0.35 -30.66 14.40
N SER A 239 -0.93 -31.08 14.28
CA SER A 239 -1.26 -32.50 14.16
C SER A 239 -0.71 -33.15 12.89
N SER A 240 -0.65 -32.41 11.77
CA SER A 240 -0.09 -32.92 10.51
C SER A 240 1.43 -32.91 10.44
N SER A 241 2.10 -32.15 11.32
CA SER A 241 3.57 -32.07 11.39
C SER A 241 4.19 -33.01 12.41
N LEU A 242 3.38 -33.68 13.25
CA LEU A 242 3.84 -34.74 14.14
C LEU A 242 4.15 -36.03 13.33
N PRO A 243 5.33 -36.63 13.50
CA PRO A 243 5.64 -37.92 12.87
C PRO A 243 4.73 -39.03 13.42
N GLU A 244 4.25 -39.93 12.53
CA GLU A 244 3.49 -41.14 12.87
C GLU A 244 4.35 -42.10 13.73
N ILE A 245 4.48 -41.84 15.03
CA ILE A 245 5.29 -42.67 15.93
C ILE A 245 4.41 -43.59 16.82
N LEU A 246 3.08 -43.58 16.70
CA LEU A 246 2.21 -44.32 17.63
C LEU A 246 1.08 -45.15 17.02
N THR A 247 1.27 -45.68 15.80
CA THR A 247 0.31 -46.65 15.21
C THR A 247 1.02 -47.90 14.70
N SER A 248 1.71 -48.60 15.58
CA SER A 248 1.89 -50.05 15.45
C SER A 248 1.58 -50.71 16.79
N PRO A 249 0.47 -51.46 16.93
CA PRO A 249 0.41 -52.46 17.98
C PRO A 249 1.44 -53.52 17.59
N SER A 250 2.42 -53.75 18.45
CA SER A 250 3.26 -54.94 18.38
C SER A 250 2.35 -56.15 18.57
N SER A 251 1.92 -56.73 17.45
CA SER A 251 1.40 -58.09 17.39
C SER A 251 2.60 -59.03 17.21
N ASP A 252 2.64 -60.03 18.07
CA ASP A 252 3.51 -61.22 18.13
C ASP A 252 4.89 -61.07 18.80
#